data_AF-A0A959T8L9-F1
#
_entry.id   AF-A0A959T8L9-F1
#
_cell.length_a   1.000
_cell.length_b   1.000
_cell.length_c   1.000
_cell.angle_alpha   90.00
_cell.angle_beta   90.00
_cell.angle_gamma   90.00
#
_symmetry.space_group_name_H-M   'P 1'
#
loop_
_entity.id
_entity.type
_entity.pdbx_description
1 polymer ?
#
loop_
_entity_poly.entity_id
_entity_poly.type
_entity_poly.pdbx_seq_one_letter_code
_entity_poly.pdbx_strand_id
1 'polypeptide(L)'
;HIIHNNGPENITDEQIEDAVRVLNDDFNKQNADWDNVNPAFANLVADVGIEFRLARTDPDGNCTRGITRTLSPLTYQGDQDMKDLIQWPRNMYLNVWVAASADGAAGYTFRPGSVSQSWSASWDGIVLLHNYTGSIGTSAPSRSRTLTHEVGHWINLAHTWGSTNEPALTSNCNSDDQVSDTPNTIGWTSCNINGSTCGSLDNVENYMEYSYCSKMFTEGQRTRMLAALTSGVAQRSSLWQPSNLSATGVLAADQLCAAEFSSNFTVVCAGDSVRFQDESYFGVTGWTWDLPGASPNNSMDEDPVVVYSTPGVYPVTLTVTDGSNSVSTTRNDHIVVLPSTGQVAPFVEGFETVTTLPNSDWLVIDASGNAAFEATSLASFTGSRSLRLDNYLGATGDRDELISAPIDLSNSTAVTLSFRWSFAQRSADDDDVLQVYISQDCGNTWALRKNMRASTTLTTAGITSGYFVPNDPSDWGYLGVTSINFVYQVPDFRFKFVFE
;
A
#
# COMPACT_ATOMS: atom_id res chain seq x y z
N HIS A 1 -5.44 5.81 -6.55
CA HIS A 1 -4.83 5.99 -5.22
C HIS A 1 -4.98 4.72 -4.41
N ILE A 2 -3.92 3.96 -4.20
CA ILE A 2 -3.92 2.80 -3.30
C ILE A 2 -3.66 3.32 -1.89
N ILE A 3 -4.57 3.07 -0.96
CA ILE A 3 -4.37 3.32 0.47
C ILE A 3 -4.15 1.97 1.13
N HIS A 4 -3.01 1.76 1.77
CA HIS A 4 -2.65 0.45 2.33
C HIS A 4 -2.00 0.57 3.70
N ASN A 5 -2.02 -0.52 4.46
CA ASN A 5 -1.26 -0.70 5.69
C ASN A 5 -0.31 -1.90 5.55
N ASN A 6 0.37 -1.96 4.40
CA ASN A 6 1.23 -3.08 3.94
C ASN A 6 0.52 -4.45 3.90
N GLY A 7 -0.81 -4.45 3.85
CA GLY A 7 -1.62 -5.65 3.70
C GLY A 7 -1.92 -6.00 2.23
N PRO A 8 -2.82 -6.96 1.99
CA PRO A 8 -3.22 -7.39 0.64
C PRO A 8 -3.88 -6.27 -0.19
N GLU A 9 -4.34 -5.20 0.44
CA GLU A 9 -4.86 -4.01 -0.23
C GLU A 9 -3.79 -3.21 -1.00
N ASN A 10 -2.50 -3.44 -0.74
CA ASN A 10 -1.39 -2.90 -1.53
C ASN A 10 -1.23 -3.65 -2.87
N ILE A 11 -2.28 -3.66 -3.70
CA ILE A 11 -2.35 -4.44 -4.94
C ILE A 11 -1.29 -4.05 -5.96
N THR A 12 -0.92 -4.96 -6.86
CA THR A 12 0.11 -4.71 -7.86
C THR A 12 -0.36 -3.75 -8.95
N ASP A 13 0.58 -3.14 -9.67
CA ASP A 13 0.26 -2.24 -10.79
C ASP A 13 -0.49 -2.99 -11.90
N GLU A 14 -0.14 -4.25 -12.17
CA GLU A 14 -0.81 -5.08 -13.18
C GLU A 14 -2.29 -5.28 -12.84
N GLN A 15 -2.65 -5.40 -11.55
CA GLN A 15 -4.05 -5.50 -11.14
C GLN A 15 -4.82 -4.21 -11.44
N ILE A 16 -4.18 -3.04 -11.32
CA ILE A 16 -4.80 -1.74 -11.68
C ILE A 16 -4.93 -1.61 -13.19
N GLU A 17 -3.88 -1.92 -13.94
CA GLU A 17 -3.89 -1.89 -15.40
C GLU A 17 -4.96 -2.85 -15.97
N ASP A 18 -5.11 -4.03 -15.37
CA ASP A 18 -6.18 -4.96 -15.70
C ASP A 18 -7.58 -4.38 -15.41
N ALA A 19 -7.76 -3.65 -14.30
CA ALA A 19 -9.01 -2.96 -14.01
C ALA A 19 -9.34 -1.87 -15.05
N VAL A 20 -8.34 -1.11 -15.50
CA VAL A 20 -8.50 -0.11 -16.57
C VAL A 20 -8.79 -0.77 -17.91
N ARG A 21 -8.17 -1.91 -18.23
CA ARG A 21 -8.49 -2.71 -19.42
C ARG A 21 -9.94 -3.19 -19.38
N VAL A 22 -10.37 -3.82 -18.29
CA VAL A 22 -11.76 -4.27 -18.07
C VAL A 22 -12.74 -3.11 -18.26
N LEU A 23 -12.44 -1.96 -17.67
CA LEU A 23 -13.27 -0.76 -17.79
C LEU A 23 -13.40 -0.29 -19.25
N ASN A 24 -12.29 -0.24 -19.99
CA ASN A 24 -12.31 0.11 -21.42
C ASN A 24 -13.08 -0.93 -22.24
N ASP A 25 -12.91 -2.22 -21.96
CA ASP A 25 -13.62 -3.28 -22.66
C ASP A 25 -15.15 -3.14 -22.48
N ASP A 26 -15.59 -2.86 -21.26
CA ASP A 26 -17.01 -2.75 -20.91
C ASP A 26 -17.68 -1.50 -21.49
N PHE A 27 -16.98 -0.37 -21.46
CA PHE A 27 -17.49 0.89 -21.99
C PHE A 27 -17.48 0.94 -23.53
N ASN A 28 -16.71 0.08 -24.20
CA ASN A 28 -16.62 0.09 -25.66
C ASN A 28 -17.17 -1.20 -26.32
N LYS A 29 -17.93 -2.01 -25.58
CA LYS A 29 -18.51 -3.28 -26.10
C LYS A 29 -17.43 -4.20 -26.70
N GLN A 30 -16.28 -4.25 -26.04
CA GLN A 30 -15.13 -5.10 -26.40
C GLN A 30 -14.95 -6.26 -25.42
N ASN A 31 -15.73 -6.29 -24.34
CA ASN A 31 -15.77 -7.40 -23.39
C ASN A 31 -16.20 -8.71 -24.06
N ALA A 32 -15.40 -9.78 -23.90
CA ALA A 32 -15.58 -11.03 -24.65
C ALA A 32 -16.93 -11.74 -24.44
N ASP A 33 -17.71 -11.35 -23.42
CA ASP A 33 -18.99 -11.93 -23.05
C ASP A 33 -20.21 -11.12 -23.55
N TRP A 34 -20.05 -9.94 -24.17
CA TRP A 34 -21.21 -9.12 -24.56
C TRP A 34 -22.16 -9.81 -25.55
N ASP A 35 -21.64 -10.68 -26.42
CA ASP A 35 -22.38 -11.30 -27.51
C ASP A 35 -23.34 -12.42 -27.08
N ASN A 36 -23.28 -12.82 -25.80
CA ASN A 36 -24.15 -13.81 -25.19
C ASN A 36 -25.13 -13.20 -24.17
N VAL A 37 -25.35 -11.88 -24.21
CA VAL A 37 -26.46 -11.21 -23.52
C VAL A 37 -27.80 -11.83 -23.90
N ASN A 38 -28.76 -11.81 -22.96
CA ASN A 38 -30.12 -12.28 -23.19
C ASN A 38 -30.67 -11.71 -24.51
N PRO A 39 -31.15 -12.56 -25.44
CA PRO A 39 -31.60 -12.13 -26.76
C PRO A 39 -32.66 -11.02 -26.75
N ALA A 40 -33.43 -10.89 -25.68
CA ALA A 40 -34.41 -9.80 -25.51
C ALA A 40 -33.75 -8.40 -25.45
N PHE A 41 -32.50 -8.32 -25.01
CA PHE A 41 -31.74 -7.07 -24.82
C PHE A 41 -30.57 -6.91 -25.78
N ALA A 42 -30.25 -7.91 -26.61
CA ALA A 42 -29.09 -7.89 -27.52
C ALA A 42 -29.04 -6.66 -28.44
N ASN A 43 -30.21 -6.17 -28.90
CA ASN A 43 -30.31 -4.97 -29.75
C ASN A 43 -30.11 -3.64 -29.01
N LEU A 44 -30.04 -3.67 -27.68
CA LEU A 44 -29.87 -2.49 -26.83
C LEU A 44 -28.42 -2.32 -26.36
N VAL A 45 -27.58 -3.35 -26.50
CA VAL A 45 -26.19 -3.33 -26.00
C VAL A 45 -25.38 -2.24 -26.70
N ALA A 46 -24.95 -1.25 -25.90
CA ALA A 46 -24.26 -0.07 -26.39
C ALA A 46 -22.73 -0.23 -26.42
N ASP A 47 -22.13 0.33 -27.46
CA ASP A 47 -20.77 0.83 -27.43
C ASP A 47 -20.81 2.29 -26.95
N VAL A 48 -20.42 2.55 -25.71
CA VAL A 48 -20.53 3.88 -25.09
C VAL A 48 -19.57 4.87 -25.76
N GLY A 49 -18.38 4.40 -26.15
CA GLY A 49 -17.35 5.22 -26.80
C GLY A 49 -16.57 6.11 -25.83
N ILE A 50 -16.21 5.59 -24.66
CA ILE A 50 -15.42 6.29 -23.63
C ILE A 50 -14.13 5.49 -23.36
N GLU A 51 -12.99 6.17 -23.43
CA GLU A 51 -11.69 5.60 -23.12
C GLU A 51 -11.13 6.16 -21.80
N PHE A 52 -10.56 5.27 -20.99
CA PHE A 52 -9.91 5.57 -19.73
C PHE A 52 -8.42 5.29 -19.84
N ARG A 53 -7.59 6.24 -19.39
CA ARG A 53 -6.13 6.11 -19.36
C ARG A 53 -5.61 6.52 -17.99
N LEU A 54 -4.64 5.77 -17.47
CA LEU A 54 -3.86 6.22 -16.32
C LEU A 54 -3.10 7.49 -16.70
N ALA A 55 -3.11 8.48 -15.82
CA ALA A 55 -2.40 9.73 -16.05
C ALA A 55 -0.90 9.48 -16.18
N ARG A 56 -0.23 10.34 -16.97
CA ARG A 56 1.23 10.35 -17.14
C ARG A 56 1.89 11.56 -16.48
N THR A 57 1.09 12.56 -16.11
CA THR A 57 1.52 13.77 -15.43
C THR A 57 0.60 14.06 -14.25
N ASP A 58 1.20 14.26 -13.08
CA ASP A 58 0.50 14.60 -11.84
C ASP A 58 0.09 16.09 -11.82
N PRO A 59 -0.67 16.54 -10.81
CA PRO A 59 -1.13 17.93 -10.74
C PRO A 59 -0.02 18.98 -10.62
N ASP A 60 1.16 18.58 -10.14
CA ASP A 60 2.32 19.47 -9.98
C ASP A 60 3.21 19.51 -11.24
N GLY A 61 2.84 18.75 -12.26
CA GLY A 61 3.58 18.66 -13.53
C GLY A 61 4.69 17.62 -13.52
N ASN A 62 4.82 16.82 -12.46
CA ASN A 62 5.78 15.73 -12.43
C ASN A 62 5.22 14.53 -13.20
N CYS A 63 6.12 13.70 -13.69
CA CYS A 63 5.73 12.47 -14.33
C CYS A 63 5.26 11.43 -13.31
N THR A 64 4.27 10.61 -13.69
CA THR A 64 3.63 9.64 -12.80
C THR A 64 3.09 8.44 -13.57
N ARG A 65 2.99 7.28 -12.92
CA ARG A 65 2.29 6.08 -13.43
C ARG A 65 0.76 6.21 -13.43
N GLY A 66 0.22 7.30 -12.86
CA GLY A 66 -1.21 7.44 -12.60
C GLY A 66 -1.68 6.62 -11.40
N ILE A 67 -0.73 6.03 -10.67
CA ILE A 67 -0.92 5.18 -9.49
C ILE A 67 -0.11 5.81 -8.35
N THR A 68 -0.77 6.04 -7.23
CA THR A 68 -0.14 6.50 -5.99
C THR A 68 -0.33 5.44 -4.92
N ARG A 69 0.61 5.31 -3.99
CA ARG A 69 0.55 4.39 -2.86
C ARG A 69 0.76 5.18 -1.57
N THR A 70 -0.21 5.12 -0.66
CA THR A 70 -0.20 5.86 0.61
C THR A 70 -0.31 4.86 1.75
N LEU A 71 0.74 4.76 2.57
CA LEU A 71 0.73 3.96 3.80
C LEU A 71 -0.14 4.68 4.85
N SER A 72 -1.28 4.10 5.21
CA SER A 72 -2.18 4.65 6.23
C SER A 72 -3.17 3.60 6.76
N PRO A 73 -3.45 3.57 8.08
CA PRO A 73 -4.48 2.71 8.65
C PRO A 73 -5.91 3.10 8.22
N LEU A 74 -6.12 4.30 7.64
CA LEU A 74 -7.41 4.72 7.12
C LEU A 74 -7.92 3.84 5.97
N THR A 75 -7.06 2.97 5.40
CA THR A 75 -7.48 1.93 4.45
C THR A 75 -8.60 1.03 4.99
N TYR A 76 -8.69 0.84 6.32
CA TYR A 76 -9.73 0.01 6.95
C TYR A 76 -11.04 0.77 7.20
N GLN A 77 -11.08 2.09 6.98
CA GLN A 77 -12.28 2.90 7.09
C GLN A 77 -12.97 2.99 5.71
N GLY A 78 -12.26 3.49 4.70
CA GLY A 78 -12.80 3.61 3.34
C GLY A 78 -13.72 4.81 3.13
N ASP A 79 -13.72 5.79 4.03
CA ASP A 79 -14.63 6.94 4.03
C ASP A 79 -13.94 8.23 3.52
N GLN A 80 -14.51 9.41 3.85
CA GLN A 80 -13.99 10.69 3.40
C GLN A 80 -12.63 11.04 4.01
N ASP A 81 -12.36 10.66 5.27
CA ASP A 81 -11.07 10.95 5.91
C ASP A 81 -9.93 10.22 5.18
N MET A 82 -10.20 9.01 4.70
CA MET A 82 -9.27 8.27 3.84
C MET A 82 -9.03 9.00 2.50
N LYS A 83 -10.08 9.53 1.87
CA LYS A 83 -9.96 10.24 0.58
C LYS A 83 -9.19 11.54 0.72
N ASP A 84 -9.32 12.23 1.85
CA ASP A 84 -8.64 13.49 2.12
C ASP A 84 -7.10 13.32 2.28
N LEU A 85 -6.59 12.09 2.42
CA LEU A 85 -5.16 11.79 2.37
C LEU A 85 -4.52 12.18 1.03
N ILE A 86 -5.25 11.97 -0.08
CA ILE A 86 -4.74 12.25 -1.43
C ILE A 86 -5.87 12.36 -2.43
N GLN A 87 -5.88 13.45 -3.19
CA GLN A 87 -6.84 13.69 -4.27
C GLN A 87 -6.22 14.56 -5.35
N TRP A 88 -6.45 14.25 -6.61
CA TRP A 88 -6.08 15.09 -7.75
C TRP A 88 -7.27 15.94 -8.23
N PRO A 89 -7.03 17.08 -8.92
CA PRO A 89 -8.09 17.98 -9.36
C PRO A 89 -9.12 17.28 -10.25
N ARG A 90 -10.36 17.15 -9.75
CA ARG A 90 -11.43 16.40 -10.44
C ARG A 90 -11.85 16.93 -11.81
N ASN A 91 -11.47 18.16 -12.14
CA ASN A 91 -11.69 18.76 -13.45
C ASN A 91 -10.71 18.23 -14.50
N MET A 92 -9.66 17.51 -14.09
CA MET A 92 -8.63 16.93 -14.93
C MET A 92 -8.52 15.41 -14.78
N TYR A 93 -8.86 14.86 -13.61
CA TYR A 93 -8.67 13.45 -13.28
C TYR A 93 -9.95 12.81 -12.73
N LEU A 94 -10.21 11.56 -13.10
CA LEU A 94 -11.10 10.66 -12.35
C LEU A 94 -10.29 10.08 -11.19
N ASN A 95 -10.65 10.44 -9.95
CA ASN A 95 -10.02 9.87 -8.76
C ASN A 95 -10.69 8.54 -8.39
N VAL A 96 -9.87 7.50 -8.24
CA VAL A 96 -10.28 6.19 -7.74
C VAL A 96 -9.38 5.81 -6.56
N TRP A 97 -9.97 5.56 -5.39
CA TRP A 97 -9.29 5.03 -4.22
C TRP A 97 -9.51 3.52 -4.14
N VAL A 98 -8.44 2.78 -3.86
CA VAL A 98 -8.46 1.34 -3.63
C VAL A 98 -7.96 1.09 -2.22
N ALA A 99 -8.74 0.35 -1.42
CA ALA A 99 -8.49 0.18 0.00
C ALA A 99 -8.97 -1.18 0.54
N ALA A 100 -8.69 -1.45 1.81
CA ALA A 100 -9.14 -2.64 2.53
C ALA A 100 -10.65 -2.58 2.88
N SER A 101 -11.21 -1.38 3.00
CA SER A 101 -12.64 -1.11 3.21
C SER A 101 -13.13 -0.05 2.22
N ALA A 102 -14.42 -0.12 1.87
CA ALA A 102 -15.13 0.91 1.11
C ALA A 102 -16.46 1.23 1.81
N ASP A 103 -16.38 1.60 3.09
CA ASP A 103 -17.52 1.96 3.95
C ASP A 103 -18.65 0.90 3.95
N GLY A 104 -18.27 -0.37 4.01
CA GLY A 104 -19.20 -1.51 4.03
C GLY A 104 -19.72 -1.97 2.65
N ALA A 105 -19.32 -1.30 1.55
CA ALA A 105 -19.68 -1.69 0.18
C ALA A 105 -18.51 -2.39 -0.55
N ALA A 106 -18.79 -2.93 -1.75
CA ALA A 106 -17.74 -3.37 -2.68
C ALA A 106 -17.06 -2.19 -3.38
N GLY A 107 -17.83 -1.13 -3.61
CA GLY A 107 -17.44 0.15 -4.15
C GLY A 107 -18.53 1.18 -3.88
N TYR A 108 -18.18 2.45 -3.93
CA TYR A 108 -19.16 3.52 -3.93
C TYR A 108 -18.65 4.78 -4.63
N THR A 109 -19.58 5.63 -5.02
CA THR A 109 -19.33 6.95 -5.61
C THR A 109 -20.53 7.86 -5.42
N PHE A 110 -20.34 9.16 -5.67
CA PHE A 110 -21.42 10.12 -5.74
C PHE A 110 -21.73 10.51 -7.19
N ARG A 111 -23.02 10.53 -7.53
CA ARG A 111 -23.47 11.03 -8.83
C ARG A 111 -23.17 12.53 -8.99
N PRO A 112 -22.96 13.05 -10.23
CA PRO A 112 -22.54 14.43 -10.47
C PRO A 112 -23.37 15.51 -9.76
N GLY A 113 -24.69 15.30 -9.63
CA GLY A 113 -25.58 16.24 -8.94
C GLY A 113 -25.20 16.46 -7.47
N SER A 114 -24.83 15.39 -6.76
CA SER A 114 -24.49 15.41 -5.32
C SER A 114 -23.17 16.10 -5.01
N VAL A 115 -22.28 16.19 -6.00
CA VAL A 115 -20.94 16.81 -5.87
C VAL A 115 -20.82 18.08 -6.71
N SER A 116 -21.93 18.62 -7.19
CA SER A 116 -21.95 19.80 -8.06
C SER A 116 -21.59 21.10 -7.35
N GLN A 117 -21.80 21.17 -6.03
CA GLN A 117 -21.55 22.35 -5.21
C GLN A 117 -20.10 22.39 -4.71
N SER A 118 -19.54 23.59 -4.51
CA SER A 118 -18.16 23.77 -4.06
C SER A 118 -17.85 23.07 -2.74
N TRP A 119 -18.78 23.09 -1.78
CA TRP A 119 -18.62 22.46 -0.46
C TRP A 119 -18.70 20.92 -0.50
N SER A 120 -19.28 20.35 -1.57
CA SER A 120 -19.37 18.90 -1.81
C SER A 120 -18.35 18.40 -2.83
N ALA A 121 -17.50 19.28 -3.37
CA ALA A 121 -16.67 18.95 -4.51
C ALA A 121 -15.58 17.92 -4.19
N SER A 122 -15.05 17.94 -2.95
CA SER A 122 -14.05 16.98 -2.45
C SER A 122 -14.61 15.56 -2.31
N TRP A 123 -15.92 15.40 -2.27
CA TRP A 123 -16.54 14.08 -2.22
C TRP A 123 -16.51 13.35 -3.57
N ASP A 124 -16.17 14.02 -4.67
CA ASP A 124 -16.15 13.40 -6.00
C ASP A 124 -15.06 12.33 -6.16
N GLY A 125 -15.41 11.28 -6.90
CA GLY A 125 -14.58 10.13 -7.21
C GLY A 125 -15.10 8.84 -6.60
N ILE A 126 -14.34 7.75 -6.78
CA ILE A 126 -14.81 6.39 -6.56
C ILE A 126 -13.94 5.72 -5.49
N VAL A 127 -14.53 5.01 -4.53
CA VAL A 127 -13.80 4.13 -3.62
C VAL A 127 -14.13 2.68 -3.95
N LEU A 128 -13.12 1.80 -3.95
CA LEU A 128 -13.23 0.38 -4.25
C LEU A 128 -12.50 -0.47 -3.20
N LEU A 129 -13.06 -1.64 -2.92
CA LEU A 129 -12.29 -2.70 -2.29
C LEU A 129 -11.21 -3.22 -3.23
N HIS A 130 -10.04 -3.48 -2.67
CA HIS A 130 -8.92 -4.05 -3.41
C HIS A 130 -9.26 -5.39 -4.09
N ASN A 131 -10.08 -6.23 -3.44
CA ASN A 131 -10.51 -7.54 -3.95
C ASN A 131 -11.77 -7.48 -4.86
N TYR A 132 -12.19 -6.28 -5.25
CA TYR A 132 -13.18 -5.97 -6.30
C TYR A 132 -12.57 -5.06 -7.40
N THR A 133 -11.25 -4.88 -7.40
CA THR A 133 -10.54 -4.07 -8.38
C THR A 133 -9.84 -4.97 -9.39
N GLY A 134 -10.24 -4.93 -10.66
CA GLY A 134 -9.69 -5.78 -11.71
C GLY A 134 -10.17 -7.23 -11.63
N SER A 135 -9.61 -8.10 -12.47
CA SER A 135 -9.95 -9.51 -12.62
C SER A 135 -8.85 -10.48 -12.16
N ILE A 136 -7.70 -9.94 -11.76
CA ILE A 136 -6.50 -10.70 -11.32
C ILE A 136 -6.06 -10.30 -9.90
N GLY A 137 -4.96 -10.88 -9.43
CA GLY A 137 -4.35 -10.55 -8.15
C GLY A 137 -5.24 -10.93 -6.97
N THR A 138 -5.63 -9.93 -6.17
CA THR A 138 -6.52 -10.14 -5.02
C THR A 138 -8.01 -10.19 -5.39
N SER A 139 -8.36 -9.85 -6.62
CA SER A 139 -9.71 -9.90 -7.17
C SER A 139 -9.97 -11.21 -7.94
N ALA A 140 -11.09 -11.27 -8.66
CA ALA A 140 -11.46 -12.38 -9.53
C ALA A 140 -12.35 -11.90 -10.69
N PRO A 141 -12.46 -12.65 -11.80
CA PRO A 141 -13.32 -12.27 -12.93
C PRO A 141 -14.79 -12.01 -12.57
N SER A 142 -15.33 -12.69 -11.55
CA SER A 142 -16.70 -12.47 -11.09
C SER A 142 -16.91 -11.14 -10.34
N ARG A 143 -15.84 -10.43 -9.99
CA ARG A 143 -15.85 -9.17 -9.24
C ARG A 143 -15.31 -7.98 -10.03
N SER A 144 -14.83 -8.21 -11.25
CA SER A 144 -14.10 -7.20 -12.03
C SER A 144 -14.96 -6.03 -12.51
N ARG A 145 -16.29 -6.15 -12.45
CA ARG A 145 -17.24 -5.16 -12.99
C ARG A 145 -17.63 -4.07 -12.00
N THR A 146 -17.14 -4.11 -10.76
CA THR A 146 -17.48 -3.08 -9.76
C THR A 146 -17.00 -1.70 -10.18
N LEU A 147 -15.77 -1.56 -10.72
CA LEU A 147 -15.31 -0.27 -11.24
C LEU A 147 -16.21 0.23 -12.39
N THR A 148 -16.62 -0.65 -13.31
CA THR A 148 -17.56 -0.33 -14.39
C THR A 148 -18.89 0.21 -13.85
N HIS A 149 -19.44 -0.45 -12.82
CA HIS A 149 -20.66 -0.03 -12.12
C HIS A 149 -20.51 1.37 -11.50
N GLU A 150 -19.44 1.58 -10.71
CA GLU A 150 -19.21 2.87 -10.04
C GLU A 150 -18.94 4.00 -11.04
N VAL A 151 -18.24 3.73 -12.14
CA VAL A 151 -18.07 4.74 -13.20
C VAL A 151 -19.42 5.09 -13.84
N GLY A 152 -20.32 4.11 -14.02
CA GLY A 152 -21.70 4.37 -14.45
C GLY A 152 -22.40 5.41 -13.57
N HIS A 153 -22.34 5.25 -12.24
CA HIS A 153 -22.85 6.24 -11.29
C HIS A 153 -22.11 7.60 -11.36
N TRP A 154 -20.79 7.57 -11.42
CA TRP A 154 -19.95 8.77 -11.51
C TRP A 154 -20.25 9.60 -12.78
N ILE A 155 -20.76 8.95 -13.83
CA ILE A 155 -21.26 9.54 -15.09
C ILE A 155 -22.81 9.49 -15.16
N ASN A 156 -23.47 9.59 -14.00
CA ASN A 156 -24.89 9.94 -13.84
C ASN A 156 -25.92 8.84 -14.13
N LEU A 157 -25.53 7.55 -14.13
CA LEU A 157 -26.49 6.45 -14.09
C LEU A 157 -27.01 6.22 -12.66
N ALA A 158 -28.27 5.80 -12.55
CA ALA A 158 -28.81 5.24 -11.32
C ALA A 158 -28.71 3.70 -11.39
N HIS A 159 -29.01 3.02 -10.29
CA HIS A 159 -29.28 1.59 -10.36
C HIS A 159 -30.50 1.35 -11.26
N THR A 160 -30.59 0.20 -11.93
CA THR A 160 -31.72 -0.13 -12.83
C THR A 160 -33.08 -0.10 -12.12
N TRP A 161 -33.11 -0.32 -10.81
CA TRP A 161 -34.31 -0.23 -9.96
C TRP A 161 -34.54 1.17 -9.36
N GLY A 162 -33.72 2.15 -9.76
CA GLY A 162 -33.88 3.56 -9.43
C GLY A 162 -32.95 4.08 -8.34
N SER A 163 -33.52 4.81 -7.38
CA SER A 163 -32.74 5.75 -6.52
C SER A 163 -32.23 5.17 -5.19
N THR A 164 -32.61 3.95 -4.85
CA THR A 164 -32.21 3.28 -3.60
C THR A 164 -30.97 2.42 -3.82
N ASN A 165 -30.27 2.08 -2.74
CA ASN A 165 -29.17 1.11 -2.75
C ASN A 165 -29.64 -0.31 -2.36
N GLU A 166 -30.94 -0.49 -2.17
CA GLU A 166 -31.53 -1.74 -1.67
C GLU A 166 -32.31 -2.42 -2.80
N PRO A 167 -31.73 -3.45 -3.47
CA PRO A 167 -32.44 -4.23 -4.47
C PRO A 167 -33.49 -5.15 -3.84
N ALA A 168 -34.26 -5.85 -4.67
CA ALA A 168 -35.29 -6.81 -4.29
C ALA A 168 -36.49 -6.24 -3.49
N LEU A 169 -36.62 -4.92 -3.35
CA LEU A 169 -37.78 -4.29 -2.72
C LEU A 169 -38.92 -4.13 -3.73
N THR A 170 -40.11 -4.64 -3.41
CA THR A 170 -41.30 -4.46 -4.27
C THR A 170 -41.64 -2.99 -4.50
N SER A 171 -41.31 -2.11 -3.55
CA SER A 171 -41.50 -0.66 -3.68
C SER A 171 -40.66 -0.04 -4.80
N ASN A 172 -39.57 -0.69 -5.24
CA ASN A 172 -38.71 -0.20 -6.32
C ASN A 172 -39.46 -0.13 -7.66
N CYS A 173 -40.53 -0.91 -7.86
CA CYS A 173 -41.41 -0.76 -9.03
C CYS A 173 -42.11 0.61 -9.11
N ASN A 174 -42.05 1.43 -8.06
CA ASN A 174 -42.56 2.82 -8.06
C ASN A 174 -41.45 3.87 -8.27
N SER A 175 -40.20 3.43 -8.47
CA SER A 175 -39.05 4.25 -8.84
C SER A 175 -38.64 3.90 -10.28
N ASP A 176 -37.75 4.72 -10.84
CA ASP A 176 -37.18 4.52 -12.18
C ASP A 176 -35.72 5.02 -12.20
N ASP A 177 -34.91 4.47 -13.09
CA ASP A 177 -33.52 4.88 -13.31
C ASP A 177 -33.42 6.07 -14.29
N GLN A 178 -34.56 6.45 -14.88
CA GLN A 178 -34.74 7.51 -15.88
C GLN A 178 -34.02 7.22 -17.19
N VAL A 179 -33.97 5.94 -17.58
CA VAL A 179 -33.50 5.48 -18.87
C VAL A 179 -34.60 4.63 -19.52
N SER A 180 -35.09 5.04 -20.69
CA SER A 180 -36.31 4.46 -21.26
C SER A 180 -36.17 3.02 -21.77
N ASP A 181 -34.93 2.58 -22.04
CA ASP A 181 -34.64 1.25 -22.59
C ASP A 181 -34.11 0.26 -21.55
N THR A 182 -34.06 0.65 -20.27
CA THR A 182 -33.90 -0.25 -19.13
C THR A 182 -35.29 -0.56 -18.57
N PRO A 183 -35.77 -1.81 -18.64
CA PRO A 183 -37.05 -2.17 -18.04
C PRO A 183 -37.03 -1.94 -16.53
N ASN A 184 -38.12 -1.40 -15.97
CA ASN A 184 -38.23 -1.23 -14.54
C ASN A 184 -38.16 -2.60 -13.82
N THR A 185 -37.46 -2.64 -12.71
CA THR A 185 -37.08 -3.88 -12.01
C THR A 185 -37.04 -3.61 -10.51
N ILE A 186 -37.21 -4.65 -9.69
CA ILE A 186 -36.95 -4.52 -8.24
C ILE A 186 -35.45 -4.55 -7.91
N GLY A 187 -34.59 -4.94 -8.86
CA GLY A 187 -33.16 -5.17 -8.68
C GLY A 187 -32.85 -6.60 -8.22
N TRP A 188 -31.69 -7.12 -8.62
CA TRP A 188 -31.27 -8.50 -8.40
C TRP A 188 -29.91 -8.58 -7.71
N THR A 189 -29.77 -9.52 -6.77
CA THR A 189 -28.49 -9.85 -6.10
C THR A 189 -27.90 -11.18 -6.58
N SER A 190 -28.47 -11.77 -7.63
CA SER A 190 -28.07 -13.06 -8.19
C SER A 190 -28.38 -13.11 -9.68
N CYS A 191 -27.61 -13.87 -10.44
CA CYS A 191 -27.81 -14.00 -11.87
C CYS A 191 -29.02 -14.87 -12.22
N ASN A 192 -30.20 -14.25 -12.33
CA ASN A 192 -31.40 -14.88 -12.87
C ASN A 192 -31.81 -14.20 -14.19
N ILE A 193 -31.23 -14.64 -15.30
CA ILE A 193 -31.44 -14.02 -16.63
C ILE A 193 -32.89 -14.13 -17.15
N ASN A 194 -33.73 -14.95 -16.51
CA ASN A 194 -35.16 -15.08 -16.81
C ASN A 194 -36.04 -14.34 -15.78
N GLY A 195 -35.43 -13.56 -14.90
CA GLY A 195 -36.10 -12.76 -13.88
C GLY A 195 -37.06 -11.76 -14.50
N SER A 196 -38.27 -11.68 -13.96
CA SER A 196 -39.29 -10.76 -14.43
C SER A 196 -40.00 -10.15 -13.22
N THR A 197 -39.90 -8.84 -13.09
CA THR A 197 -40.56 -8.05 -12.07
C THR A 197 -41.15 -6.79 -12.69
N CYS A 198 -41.93 -6.04 -11.91
CA CYS A 198 -42.58 -4.80 -12.33
C CYS A 198 -43.37 -4.85 -13.67
N GLY A 199 -43.74 -6.04 -14.15
CA GLY A 199 -44.53 -6.26 -15.36
C GLY A 199 -43.76 -6.63 -16.64
N SER A 200 -42.43 -6.75 -16.60
CA SER A 200 -41.58 -7.09 -17.77
C SER A 200 -40.43 -8.02 -17.42
N LEU A 201 -39.71 -8.51 -18.42
CA LEU A 201 -38.42 -9.17 -18.22
C LEU A 201 -37.40 -8.14 -17.74
N ASP A 202 -36.62 -8.47 -16.71
CA ASP A 202 -35.64 -7.57 -16.11
C ASP A 202 -34.29 -7.69 -16.82
N ASN A 203 -33.59 -6.58 -17.01
CA ASN A 203 -32.24 -6.59 -17.59
C ASN A 203 -31.17 -6.93 -16.53
N VAL A 204 -31.19 -8.17 -16.05
CA VAL A 204 -30.31 -8.66 -14.97
C VAL A 204 -28.81 -8.59 -15.32
N GLU A 205 -28.48 -8.56 -16.61
CA GLU A 205 -27.11 -8.52 -17.11
C GLU A 205 -26.60 -7.09 -17.31
N ASN A 206 -27.35 -6.07 -16.88
CA ASN A 206 -26.93 -4.68 -16.91
C ASN A 206 -25.80 -4.40 -15.89
N TYR A 207 -24.83 -3.57 -16.23
CA TYR A 207 -23.78 -3.15 -15.28
C TYR A 207 -24.32 -2.42 -14.05
N MET A 208 -25.51 -1.82 -14.11
CA MET A 208 -26.13 -1.13 -12.97
C MET A 208 -27.00 -2.05 -12.07
N GLU A 209 -26.90 -3.37 -12.25
CA GLU A 209 -27.49 -4.41 -11.38
C GLU A 209 -26.46 -4.96 -10.37
N TYR A 210 -26.93 -5.61 -9.29
CA TYR A 210 -26.09 -6.30 -8.30
C TYR A 210 -26.04 -7.83 -8.52
N SER A 211 -26.24 -8.27 -9.76
CA SER A 211 -26.52 -9.68 -10.10
C SER A 211 -25.28 -10.57 -10.23
N TYR A 212 -24.07 -9.99 -10.25
CA TYR A 212 -22.79 -10.68 -10.50
C TYR A 212 -22.68 -11.39 -11.87
N CYS A 213 -23.52 -11.03 -12.84
CA CYS A 213 -23.37 -11.47 -14.24
C CYS A 213 -23.55 -10.34 -15.26
N SER A 214 -23.28 -9.12 -14.81
CA SER A 214 -23.36 -7.92 -15.63
C SER A 214 -22.33 -7.90 -16.75
N LYS A 215 -22.74 -7.52 -17.96
CA LYS A 215 -21.92 -7.49 -19.18
C LYS A 215 -22.41 -6.50 -20.24
N MET A 216 -23.34 -5.61 -19.92
CA MET A 216 -23.83 -4.60 -20.86
C MET A 216 -24.29 -3.28 -20.23
N PHE A 217 -24.11 -2.19 -20.98
CA PHE A 217 -24.91 -0.96 -20.88
C PHE A 217 -25.92 -0.89 -22.03
N THR A 218 -26.99 -0.12 -21.88
CA THR A 218 -27.96 0.17 -22.96
C THR A 218 -27.62 1.45 -23.74
N GLU A 219 -28.19 1.62 -24.93
CA GLU A 219 -28.06 2.85 -25.74
C GLU A 219 -28.63 4.10 -25.03
N GLY A 220 -29.69 3.92 -24.24
CA GLY A 220 -30.23 4.95 -23.36
C GLY A 220 -29.26 5.35 -22.25
N GLN A 221 -28.62 4.37 -21.60
CA GLN A 221 -27.57 4.62 -20.61
C GLN A 221 -26.37 5.36 -21.23
N ARG A 222 -25.93 4.94 -22.43
CA ARG A 222 -24.91 5.66 -23.21
C ARG A 222 -25.29 7.12 -23.42
N THR A 223 -26.51 7.38 -23.89
CA THR A 223 -27.00 8.75 -24.13
C THR A 223 -26.92 9.60 -22.86
N ARG A 224 -27.32 9.03 -21.71
CA ARG A 224 -27.28 9.72 -20.43
C ARG A 224 -25.85 10.00 -19.95
N MET A 225 -24.93 9.04 -20.13
CA MET A 225 -23.53 9.22 -19.77
C MET A 225 -22.83 10.29 -20.62
N LEU A 226 -23.02 10.27 -21.94
CA LEU A 226 -22.46 11.29 -22.83
C LEU A 226 -23.03 12.68 -22.54
N ALA A 227 -24.31 12.78 -22.18
CA ALA A 227 -24.91 14.03 -21.71
C ALA A 227 -24.26 14.55 -20.41
N ALA A 228 -23.96 13.66 -19.46
CA ALA A 228 -23.26 14.05 -18.24
C ALA A 228 -21.83 14.53 -18.52
N LEU A 229 -21.07 13.81 -19.38
CA LEU A 229 -19.72 14.20 -19.78
C LEU A 229 -19.65 15.50 -20.57
N THR A 230 -20.72 15.90 -21.26
CA THR A 230 -20.77 17.18 -21.98
C THR A 230 -21.33 18.32 -21.12
N SER A 231 -21.80 18.02 -19.91
CA SER A 231 -22.31 19.02 -18.96
C SER A 231 -21.20 19.63 -18.09
N GLY A 232 -21.39 20.87 -17.66
CA GLY A 232 -20.54 21.50 -16.65
C GLY A 232 -20.77 20.99 -15.22
N VAL A 233 -21.77 20.13 -15.02
CA VAL A 233 -22.08 19.56 -13.69
C VAL A 233 -20.90 18.71 -13.24
N ALA A 234 -20.45 18.93 -12.01
CA ALA A 234 -19.27 18.30 -11.46
C ALA A 234 -17.99 18.44 -12.33
N GLN A 235 -17.91 19.47 -13.19
CA GLN A 235 -16.79 19.74 -14.10
C GLN A 235 -16.51 18.60 -15.11
N ARG A 236 -17.50 17.73 -15.40
CA ARG A 236 -17.30 16.57 -16.28
C ARG A 236 -16.88 16.96 -17.71
N SER A 237 -17.41 18.08 -18.23
CA SER A 237 -17.00 18.61 -19.54
C SER A 237 -15.53 19.01 -19.64
N SER A 238 -14.84 19.24 -18.52
CA SER A 238 -13.42 19.61 -18.53
C SER A 238 -12.49 18.41 -18.79
N LEU A 239 -12.87 17.21 -18.37
CA LEU A 239 -11.99 16.03 -18.34
C LEU A 239 -11.39 15.66 -19.71
N TRP A 240 -12.23 15.67 -20.74
CA TRP A 240 -11.86 15.25 -22.09
C TRP A 240 -11.45 16.40 -23.01
N GLN A 241 -11.31 17.62 -22.48
CA GLN A 241 -10.83 18.74 -23.29
C GLN A 241 -9.40 18.49 -23.77
N PRO A 242 -9.06 18.83 -25.03
CA PRO A 242 -7.71 18.59 -25.56
C PRO A 242 -6.58 19.16 -24.70
N SER A 243 -6.80 20.31 -24.05
CA SER A 243 -5.84 20.90 -23.12
C SER A 243 -5.59 20.03 -21.89
N ASN A 244 -6.65 19.43 -21.33
CA ASN A 244 -6.53 18.57 -20.15
C ASN A 244 -5.90 17.23 -20.51
N LEU A 245 -6.31 16.62 -21.63
CA LEU A 245 -5.68 15.39 -22.13
C LEU A 245 -4.17 15.58 -22.40
N SER A 246 -3.77 16.76 -22.89
CA SER A 246 -2.35 17.09 -23.02
C SER A 246 -1.67 17.33 -21.67
N ALA A 247 -2.33 18.03 -20.74
CA ALA A 247 -1.75 18.38 -19.45
C ALA A 247 -1.59 17.19 -18.50
N THR A 248 -2.44 16.16 -18.62
CA THR A 248 -2.32 14.91 -17.88
C THR A 248 -1.40 13.89 -18.55
N GLY A 249 -0.79 14.27 -19.69
CA GLY A 249 0.20 13.49 -20.42
C GLY A 249 -0.36 12.28 -21.18
N VAL A 250 -1.68 12.07 -21.21
CA VAL A 250 -2.29 10.86 -21.82
C VAL A 250 -2.28 10.86 -23.35
N LEU A 251 -1.91 11.97 -23.99
CA LEU A 251 -1.71 12.09 -25.44
C LEU A 251 -0.24 11.93 -25.87
N ALA A 252 0.70 12.03 -24.92
CA ALA A 252 2.11 11.88 -25.24
C ALA A 252 2.43 10.41 -25.51
N ALA A 253 3.41 10.16 -26.39
CA ALA A 253 4.01 8.83 -26.44
C ALA A 253 4.66 8.53 -25.08
N ASP A 254 4.72 7.25 -24.71
CA ASP A 254 5.43 6.83 -23.49
C ASP A 254 6.88 7.35 -23.58
N GLN A 255 7.17 8.37 -22.79
CA GLN A 255 8.50 8.96 -22.68
C GLN A 255 9.10 8.46 -21.38
N LEU A 256 10.34 7.97 -21.47
CA LEU A 256 11.09 7.52 -20.32
C LEU A 256 11.11 8.60 -19.23
N CYS A 257 10.63 8.21 -18.06
CA CYS A 257 10.21 9.14 -17.05
C CYS A 257 11.10 9.12 -15.81
N ALA A 258 11.22 7.95 -15.20
CA ALA A 258 11.97 7.76 -13.97
C ALA A 258 12.73 6.43 -14.01
N ALA A 259 13.93 6.46 -13.45
CA ALA A 259 14.65 5.26 -13.05
C ALA A 259 14.23 4.97 -11.60
N GLU A 260 13.55 3.87 -11.33
CA GLU A 260 13.17 3.47 -9.98
C GLU A 260 13.50 2.01 -9.76
N PHE A 261 13.84 1.67 -8.51
CA PHE A 261 14.16 0.30 -8.17
C PHE A 261 13.83 -0.04 -6.72
N SER A 262 13.72 -1.33 -6.46
CA SER A 262 13.65 -1.92 -5.14
C SER A 262 14.70 -3.04 -4.99
N SER A 263 14.90 -3.51 -3.76
CA SER A 263 15.72 -4.69 -3.47
C SER A 263 15.03 -5.55 -2.42
N ASN A 264 15.29 -6.86 -2.45
CA ASN A 264 14.74 -7.78 -1.45
C ASN A 264 15.32 -7.53 -0.03
N PHE A 265 16.56 -7.04 0.05
CA PHE A 265 17.23 -6.67 1.29
C PHE A 265 18.06 -5.39 1.10
N THR A 266 18.08 -4.55 2.13
CA THR A 266 18.96 -3.38 2.25
C THR A 266 20.06 -3.58 3.29
N VAL A 267 19.96 -4.62 4.11
CA VAL A 267 20.98 -5.04 5.09
C VAL A 267 21.24 -6.52 4.90
N VAL A 268 22.49 -6.89 4.65
CA VAL A 268 22.92 -8.28 4.39
C VAL A 268 24.24 -8.60 5.06
N CYS A 269 24.60 -9.88 5.20
CA CYS A 269 25.96 -10.26 5.58
C CYS A 269 26.87 -10.44 4.36
N ALA A 270 28.17 -10.32 4.57
CA ALA A 270 29.17 -10.55 3.54
C ALA A 270 29.02 -11.97 2.94
N GLY A 271 28.80 -12.05 1.63
CA GLY A 271 28.58 -13.30 0.89
C GLY A 271 27.11 -13.57 0.55
N ASP A 272 26.17 -12.82 1.11
CA ASP A 272 24.76 -12.93 0.76
C ASP A 272 24.45 -12.32 -0.62
N SER A 273 23.43 -12.86 -1.27
CA SER A 273 22.92 -12.34 -2.54
C SER A 273 21.80 -11.32 -2.34
N VAL A 274 21.88 -10.20 -3.06
CA VAL A 274 20.82 -9.19 -3.18
C VAL A 274 20.21 -9.29 -4.58
N ARG A 275 18.89 -9.35 -4.65
CA ARG A 275 18.12 -9.22 -5.88
C ARG A 275 17.58 -7.80 -5.95
N PHE A 276 17.92 -7.09 -7.02
CA PHE A 276 17.28 -5.84 -7.39
C PHE A 276 16.11 -6.11 -8.33
N GLN A 277 15.14 -5.22 -8.29
CA GLN A 277 13.99 -5.23 -9.18
C GLN A 277 13.82 -3.84 -9.79
N ASP A 278 13.66 -3.79 -11.12
CA ASP A 278 13.31 -2.56 -11.82
C ASP A 278 11.86 -2.16 -11.52
N GLU A 279 11.67 -0.89 -11.18
CA GLU A 279 10.37 -0.26 -10.97
C GLU A 279 10.20 0.96 -11.88
N SER A 280 11.14 1.15 -12.81
CA SER A 280 11.12 2.19 -13.83
C SER A 280 9.92 2.03 -14.75
N TYR A 281 9.53 3.12 -15.39
CA TYR A 281 8.32 3.11 -16.20
C TYR A 281 8.39 4.04 -17.40
N PHE A 282 7.55 3.67 -18.38
CA PHE A 282 7.37 4.27 -19.70
C PHE A 282 8.53 4.00 -20.67
N GLY A 283 8.30 3.09 -21.61
CA GLY A 283 9.19 2.87 -22.74
C GLY A 283 10.60 2.37 -22.36
N VAL A 284 10.78 1.76 -21.18
CA VAL A 284 12.07 1.21 -20.77
C VAL A 284 12.46 0.07 -21.72
N THR A 285 13.66 0.15 -22.29
CA THR A 285 14.21 -0.83 -23.24
C THR A 285 15.62 -1.30 -22.89
N GLY A 286 16.25 -0.70 -21.88
CA GLY A 286 17.58 -1.08 -21.43
C GLY A 286 17.91 -0.53 -20.05
N TRP A 287 18.77 -1.26 -19.34
CA TRP A 287 19.17 -0.99 -17.96
C TRP A 287 20.69 -0.92 -17.86
N THR A 288 21.18 -0.13 -16.93
CA THR A 288 22.59 -0.07 -16.53
C THR A 288 22.65 0.17 -15.03
N TRP A 289 23.02 -0.87 -14.32
CA TRP A 289 23.22 -0.86 -12.88
C TRP A 289 24.68 -0.60 -12.55
N ASP A 290 24.93 0.35 -11.64
CA ASP A 290 26.23 0.53 -10.98
C ASP A 290 26.09 0.12 -9.51
N LEU A 291 26.79 -0.95 -9.16
CA LEU A 291 26.66 -1.70 -7.91
C LEU A 291 28.05 -1.85 -7.25
N PRO A 292 28.68 -0.72 -6.85
CA PRO A 292 30.03 -0.75 -6.28
C PRO A 292 30.10 -1.69 -5.08
N GLY A 293 31.16 -2.51 -5.02
CA GLY A 293 31.35 -3.50 -3.95
C GLY A 293 30.65 -4.84 -4.17
N ALA A 294 29.72 -4.93 -5.14
CA ALA A 294 29.07 -6.17 -5.51
C ALA A 294 29.88 -6.98 -6.54
N SER A 295 29.53 -8.26 -6.70
CA SER A 295 30.01 -9.15 -7.76
C SER A 295 28.80 -9.78 -8.46
N PRO A 296 28.54 -9.46 -9.74
CA PRO A 296 29.21 -8.41 -10.53
C PRO A 296 28.95 -7.00 -9.97
N ASN A 297 29.85 -6.05 -10.22
CA ASN A 297 29.72 -4.65 -9.75
C ASN A 297 28.90 -3.77 -10.70
N ASN A 298 28.39 -4.33 -11.79
CA ASN A 298 27.48 -3.69 -12.73
C ASN A 298 26.62 -4.76 -13.40
N SER A 299 25.49 -4.36 -13.97
CA SER A 299 24.64 -5.25 -14.77
C SER A 299 23.86 -4.48 -15.83
N MET A 300 23.43 -5.18 -16.88
CA MET A 300 22.47 -4.70 -17.88
C MET A 300 21.16 -5.50 -17.86
N ASP A 301 21.04 -6.47 -16.95
CA ASP A 301 19.78 -7.20 -16.74
C ASP A 301 18.74 -6.27 -16.13
N GLU A 302 17.46 -6.50 -16.42
CA GLU A 302 16.33 -5.80 -15.80
C GLU A 302 16.34 -5.98 -14.28
N ASP A 303 16.36 -7.24 -13.82
CA ASP A 303 16.36 -7.61 -12.39
C ASP A 303 17.64 -8.37 -11.99
N PRO A 304 18.78 -7.69 -11.76
CA PRO A 304 20.05 -8.36 -11.48
C PRO A 304 20.08 -8.97 -10.08
N VAL A 305 20.82 -10.07 -9.95
CA VAL A 305 21.19 -10.67 -8.67
C VAL A 305 22.71 -10.56 -8.50
N VAL A 306 23.14 -9.96 -7.41
CA VAL A 306 24.56 -9.73 -7.12
C VAL A 306 24.93 -10.16 -5.70
N VAL A 307 26.21 -10.37 -5.43
CA VAL A 307 26.72 -10.74 -4.10
C VAL A 307 27.63 -9.65 -3.57
N TYR A 308 27.44 -9.25 -2.30
CA TYR A 308 28.34 -8.32 -1.62
C TYR A 308 29.23 -9.08 -0.62
N SER A 309 30.53 -9.14 -0.88
CA SER A 309 31.46 -9.96 -0.07
C SER A 309 32.29 -9.16 0.94
N THR A 310 32.19 -7.83 0.93
CA THR A 310 32.99 -6.95 1.80
C THR A 310 32.05 -6.11 2.67
N PRO A 311 32.25 -6.07 3.99
CA PRO A 311 31.46 -5.19 4.86
C PRO A 311 31.63 -3.71 4.50
N GLY A 312 30.55 -2.96 4.53
CA GLY A 312 30.53 -1.56 4.10
C GLY A 312 29.12 -1.07 3.81
N VAL A 313 29.01 0.23 3.51
CA VAL A 313 27.77 0.85 3.02
C VAL A 313 28.00 1.20 1.55
N TYR A 314 27.07 0.80 0.69
CA TYR A 314 27.22 0.91 -0.76
C TYR A 314 26.04 1.68 -1.37
N PRO A 315 26.33 2.65 -2.26
CA PRO A 315 25.31 3.26 -3.08
C PRO A 315 24.84 2.29 -4.16
N VAL A 316 23.63 2.49 -4.65
CA VAL A 316 23.13 1.81 -5.85
C VAL A 316 22.63 2.85 -6.83
N THR A 317 23.05 2.72 -8.09
CA THR A 317 22.56 3.56 -9.19
C THR A 317 21.93 2.69 -10.26
N LEU A 318 20.72 3.05 -10.66
CA LEU A 318 20.06 2.52 -11.85
C LEU A 318 19.96 3.63 -12.89
N THR A 319 20.40 3.34 -14.10
CA THR A 319 20.14 4.15 -15.29
C THR A 319 19.33 3.33 -16.28
N VAL A 320 18.19 3.86 -16.73
CA VAL A 320 17.36 3.22 -17.76
C VAL A 320 17.33 4.05 -19.04
N THR A 321 16.99 3.42 -20.16
CA THR A 321 16.88 4.08 -21.48
C THR A 321 15.68 3.57 -22.30
N ASP A 322 15.12 4.46 -23.14
CA ASP A 322 14.14 4.13 -24.19
C ASP A 322 14.79 4.03 -25.60
N GLY A 323 16.12 4.00 -25.65
CA GLY A 323 16.93 4.02 -26.87
C GLY A 323 17.23 5.42 -27.42
N SER A 324 16.55 6.47 -26.94
CA SER A 324 16.79 7.87 -27.32
C SER A 324 17.18 8.76 -26.13
N ASN A 325 16.53 8.54 -24.99
CA ASN A 325 16.70 9.25 -23.73
C ASN A 325 17.19 8.29 -22.64
N SER A 326 17.75 8.85 -21.58
CA SER A 326 18.13 8.11 -20.38
C SER A 326 17.82 8.91 -19.14
N VAL A 327 17.39 8.22 -18.08
CA VAL A 327 17.17 8.78 -16.74
C VAL A 327 17.90 7.91 -15.73
N SER A 328 18.33 8.51 -14.62
CA SER A 328 19.18 7.85 -13.63
C SER A 328 18.78 8.24 -12.22
N THR A 329 18.83 7.27 -11.31
CA THR A 329 18.55 7.44 -9.89
C THR A 329 19.64 6.76 -9.07
N THR A 330 20.20 7.50 -8.10
CA THR A 330 21.20 7.00 -7.15
C THR A 330 20.66 7.07 -5.73
N ARG A 331 20.77 5.97 -4.99
CA ARG A 331 20.51 5.91 -3.54
C ARG A 331 21.84 5.67 -2.83
N ASN A 332 22.32 6.68 -2.09
CA ASN A 332 23.72 6.74 -1.61
C ASN A 332 24.09 5.69 -0.55
N ASP A 333 23.14 5.26 0.29
CA ASP A 333 23.37 4.32 1.40
C ASP A 333 22.38 3.16 1.34
N HIS A 334 22.17 2.60 0.13
CA HIS A 334 21.08 1.65 -0.10
C HIS A 334 21.36 0.25 0.45
N ILE A 335 22.61 -0.22 0.36
CA ILE A 335 23.01 -1.55 0.85
C ILE A 335 24.01 -1.42 1.99
N VAL A 336 23.69 -2.00 3.14
CA VAL A 336 24.59 -2.16 4.29
C VAL A 336 25.02 -3.62 4.39
N VAL A 337 26.32 -3.86 4.28
CA VAL A 337 26.92 -5.20 4.34
C VAL A 337 27.63 -5.36 5.68
N LEU A 338 27.18 -6.34 6.45
CA LEU A 338 27.74 -6.70 7.75
C LEU A 338 28.80 -7.81 7.59
N PRO A 339 29.71 -7.99 8.56
CA PRO A 339 30.63 -9.14 8.58
C PRO A 339 29.88 -10.48 8.60
N SER A 340 30.35 -11.48 7.85
CA SER A 340 29.80 -12.85 7.88
C SER A 340 30.15 -13.63 9.14
N THR A 341 31.02 -13.08 9.98
CA THR A 341 31.35 -13.61 11.30
C THR A 341 31.39 -12.45 12.27
N GLY A 342 30.62 -12.59 13.33
CA GLY A 342 30.45 -11.59 14.36
C GLY A 342 31.58 -11.52 15.37
N GLN A 343 31.40 -10.65 16.36
CA GLN A 343 32.25 -10.66 17.54
C GLN A 343 32.05 -11.95 18.33
N VAL A 344 33.15 -12.62 18.71
CA VAL A 344 33.10 -13.88 19.46
C VAL A 344 32.50 -13.65 20.84
N ALA A 345 31.52 -14.48 21.22
CA ALA A 345 30.93 -14.42 22.56
C ALA A 345 31.94 -14.73 23.69
N PRO A 346 31.77 -14.15 24.91
CA PRO A 346 30.63 -13.34 25.34
C PRO A 346 30.68 -11.91 24.81
N PHE A 347 29.58 -11.47 24.20
CA PHE A 347 29.34 -10.08 23.84
C PHE A 347 28.77 -9.33 25.04
N VAL A 348 29.40 -8.23 25.42
CA VAL A 348 28.97 -7.37 26.54
C VAL A 348 28.98 -5.94 26.05
N GLU A 349 27.82 -5.29 26.15
CA GLU A 349 27.66 -3.89 25.77
C GLU A 349 27.10 -3.10 26.96
N GLY A 350 27.81 -2.04 27.32
CA GLY A 350 27.39 -1.06 28.34
C GLY A 350 27.08 0.31 27.75
N PHE A 351 27.23 0.49 26.44
CA PHE A 351 27.01 1.70 25.66
C PHE A 351 27.95 2.88 25.98
N GLU A 352 29.01 2.64 26.76
CA GLU A 352 29.95 3.68 27.19
C GLU A 352 30.72 4.32 26.02
N THR A 353 30.92 3.57 24.92
CA THR A 353 31.61 4.04 23.71
C THR A 353 30.64 4.50 22.61
N VAL A 354 29.34 4.28 22.79
CA VAL A 354 28.32 4.62 21.80
C VAL A 354 28.00 6.10 21.90
N THR A 355 28.43 6.87 20.90
CA THR A 355 28.20 8.32 20.82
C THR A 355 27.04 8.67 19.90
N THR A 356 26.88 7.93 18.79
CA THR A 356 25.82 8.10 17.81
C THR A 356 25.27 6.75 17.36
N LEU A 357 24.01 6.75 16.93
CA LEU A 357 23.33 5.64 16.28
C LEU A 357 22.69 6.12 14.96
N PRO A 358 22.57 5.26 13.94
CA PRO A 358 23.17 3.92 13.86
C PRO A 358 24.71 3.96 13.79
N ASN A 359 25.36 2.83 14.05
CA ASN A 359 26.81 2.66 13.91
C ASN A 359 27.16 1.21 13.48
N SER A 360 28.44 0.83 13.53
CA SER A 360 28.90 -0.50 13.11
C SER A 360 28.34 -1.65 13.94
N ASP A 361 27.98 -1.39 15.20
CA ASP A 361 27.52 -2.41 16.15
C ASP A 361 25.99 -2.44 16.28
N TRP A 362 25.31 -1.35 15.89
CA TRP A 362 23.89 -1.15 16.12
C TRP A 362 23.21 -0.46 14.95
N LEU A 363 22.22 -1.13 14.36
CA LEU A 363 21.28 -0.54 13.41
C LEU A 363 20.03 -0.07 14.14
N VAL A 364 19.46 1.03 13.65
CA VAL A 364 18.21 1.60 14.16
C VAL A 364 17.23 1.70 13.00
N ILE A 365 16.02 1.19 13.20
CA ILE A 365 14.90 1.34 12.26
C ILE A 365 13.79 2.07 13.00
N ASP A 366 13.43 3.25 12.52
CA ASP A 366 12.27 4.02 12.95
C ASP A 366 11.28 4.02 11.79
N ALA A 367 10.21 3.23 11.94
CA ALA A 367 9.22 3.07 10.87
C ALA A 367 8.25 4.26 10.76
N SER A 368 8.11 5.03 11.84
CA SER A 368 7.17 6.14 11.95
C SER A 368 7.80 7.50 11.61
N GLY A 369 9.13 7.58 11.59
CA GLY A 369 9.88 8.81 11.38
C GLY A 369 9.78 9.78 12.56
N ASN A 370 9.55 9.25 13.77
CA ASN A 370 9.36 10.01 15.01
C ASN A 370 10.65 9.99 15.87
N ALA A 371 10.59 9.50 17.10
CA ALA A 371 11.74 9.38 17.98
C ALA A 371 12.36 7.99 17.82
N ALA A 372 13.65 7.92 17.51
CA ALA A 372 14.37 6.66 17.36
C ALA A 372 15.24 6.32 18.58
N PHE A 373 15.78 5.10 18.64
CA PHE A 373 16.77 4.73 19.65
C PHE A 373 18.04 5.60 19.54
N GLU A 374 18.39 6.27 20.63
CA GLU A 374 19.56 7.14 20.76
C GLU A 374 20.44 6.76 21.94
N ALA A 375 21.71 7.14 21.90
CA ALA A 375 22.59 7.02 23.05
C ALA A 375 22.40 8.21 23.99
N THR A 376 22.28 7.94 25.29
CA THR A 376 22.06 8.97 26.31
C THR A 376 23.03 8.84 27.48
N SER A 377 23.21 9.94 28.19
CA SER A 377 23.87 9.99 29.50
C SER A 377 22.94 10.50 30.61
N LEU A 378 21.63 10.58 30.34
CA LEU A 378 20.65 11.04 31.32
C LEU A 378 20.46 10.05 32.46
N ALA A 379 20.57 8.75 32.17
CA ALA A 379 20.54 7.69 33.16
C ALA A 379 21.29 6.45 32.65
N SER A 380 21.74 5.63 33.59
CA SER A 380 22.36 4.33 33.35
C SER A 380 22.17 3.46 34.60
N PHE A 381 22.14 2.13 34.45
CA PHE A 381 22.15 1.23 35.60
C PHE A 381 23.59 1.05 36.15
N THR A 382 24.55 0.90 35.23
CA THR A 382 25.98 0.82 35.50
C THR A 382 26.71 1.71 34.50
N GLY A 383 27.82 2.34 34.90
CA GLY A 383 28.56 3.24 34.02
C GLY A 383 27.89 4.61 33.92
N SER A 384 28.00 5.26 32.77
CA SER A 384 27.55 6.64 32.54
C SER A 384 26.61 6.80 31.33
N ARG A 385 26.39 5.73 30.56
CA ARG A 385 25.57 5.77 29.34
C ARG A 385 24.58 4.62 29.28
N SER A 386 23.53 4.82 28.49
CA SER A 386 22.60 3.79 28.06
C SER A 386 22.05 4.14 26.68
N LEU A 387 21.23 3.26 26.12
CA LEU A 387 20.34 3.66 25.03
C LEU A 387 18.98 4.11 25.59
N ARG A 388 18.30 4.97 24.84
CA ARG A 388 17.00 5.55 25.15
C ARG A 388 16.16 5.62 23.89
N LEU A 389 14.87 5.41 24.05
CA LEU A 389 13.84 5.76 23.08
C LEU A 389 12.94 6.80 23.74
N ASP A 390 12.74 7.96 23.12
CA ASP A 390 11.85 9.01 23.67
C ASP A 390 10.42 8.82 23.15
N ASN A 391 9.73 7.82 23.69
CA ASN A 391 8.40 7.42 23.24
C ASN A 391 7.25 8.28 23.81
N TYR A 392 7.52 9.37 24.52
CA TYR A 392 6.47 10.13 25.24
C TYR A 392 5.37 10.67 24.31
N LEU A 393 5.75 11.10 23.10
CA LEU A 393 4.86 11.59 22.05
C LEU A 393 4.47 10.51 21.02
N GLY A 394 4.79 9.24 21.28
CA GLY A 394 4.43 8.13 20.42
C GLY A 394 2.90 7.97 20.30
N ALA A 395 2.46 7.58 19.12
CA ALA A 395 1.10 7.21 18.77
C ALA A 395 0.95 5.68 18.72
N THR A 396 -0.29 5.21 18.84
CA THR A 396 -0.60 3.78 18.71
C THR A 396 -0.12 3.25 17.35
N GLY A 397 0.68 2.19 17.38
CA GLY A 397 1.23 1.55 16.19
C GLY A 397 2.59 2.10 15.74
N ASP A 398 3.13 3.10 16.44
CA ASP A 398 4.53 3.49 16.24
C ASP A 398 5.46 2.34 16.59
N ARG A 399 6.51 2.14 15.79
CA ARG A 399 7.36 0.95 15.91
C ARG A 399 8.83 1.26 15.66
N ASP A 400 9.65 0.96 16.66
CA ASP A 400 11.09 1.23 16.68
C ASP A 400 11.89 -0.05 16.89
N GLU A 401 12.96 -0.23 16.11
CA GLU A 401 13.87 -1.37 16.25
C GLU A 401 15.31 -0.94 16.54
N LEU A 402 15.95 -1.67 17.44
CA LEU A 402 17.39 -1.63 17.68
C LEU A 402 17.96 -3.02 17.41
N ILE A 403 18.86 -3.13 16.44
CA ILE A 403 19.33 -4.41 15.90
C ILE A 403 20.84 -4.52 16.07
N SER A 404 21.32 -5.61 16.66
CA SER A 404 22.75 -5.84 16.84
C SER A 404 23.46 -6.10 15.51
N ALA A 405 24.76 -5.84 15.46
CA ALA A 405 25.68 -6.46 14.52
C ALA A 405 25.77 -7.98 14.77
N PRO A 406 26.38 -8.74 13.84
CA PRO A 406 26.55 -10.18 14.01
C PRO A 406 27.45 -10.50 15.22
N ILE A 407 27.12 -11.60 15.90
CA ILE A 407 27.85 -12.16 17.04
C ILE A 407 28.14 -13.63 16.73
N ASP A 408 29.38 -14.06 16.93
CA ASP A 408 29.78 -15.44 16.69
C ASP A 408 29.47 -16.30 17.93
N LEU A 409 28.45 -17.14 17.80
CA LEU A 409 28.02 -18.12 18.80
C LEU A 409 28.44 -19.55 18.45
N SER A 410 29.18 -19.78 17.36
CA SER A 410 29.50 -21.12 16.84
C SER A 410 30.25 -22.02 17.85
N ASN A 411 31.01 -21.41 18.75
CA ASN A 411 31.77 -22.12 19.80
C ASN A 411 31.06 -22.14 21.17
N SER A 412 29.82 -21.65 21.25
CA SER A 412 29.07 -21.59 22.50
C SER A 412 28.40 -22.93 22.83
N THR A 413 28.48 -23.38 24.09
CA THR A 413 27.80 -24.61 24.55
C THR A 413 26.38 -24.35 25.06
N ALA A 414 26.13 -23.15 25.56
CA ALA A 414 24.83 -22.63 25.96
C ALA A 414 24.79 -21.13 25.71
N VAL A 415 23.63 -20.60 25.36
CA VAL A 415 23.45 -19.18 25.03
C VAL A 415 22.41 -18.58 25.97
N THR A 416 22.75 -17.43 26.56
CA THR A 416 21.80 -16.61 27.32
C THR A 416 21.99 -15.17 26.90
N LEU A 417 20.91 -14.53 26.46
CA LEU A 417 20.88 -13.10 26.21
C LEU A 417 20.29 -12.42 27.44
N SER A 418 21.05 -11.56 28.11
CA SER A 418 20.57 -10.83 29.28
C SER A 418 20.74 -9.33 29.13
N PHE A 419 19.77 -8.56 29.61
CA PHE A 419 19.80 -7.11 29.54
C PHE A 419 19.10 -6.46 30.74
N ARG A 420 19.41 -5.18 30.95
CA ARG A 420 18.70 -4.27 31.86
C ARG A 420 17.85 -3.32 31.02
N TRP A 421 16.69 -2.92 31.52
CA TRP A 421 15.85 -1.90 30.91
C TRP A 421 15.17 -1.07 31.99
N SER A 422 14.62 0.08 31.59
CA SER A 422 13.79 0.91 32.44
C SER A 422 12.61 1.43 31.62
N PHE A 423 11.41 1.36 32.19
CA PHE A 423 10.18 1.81 31.53
C PHE A 423 9.14 2.25 32.58
N ALA A 424 8.51 3.40 32.32
CA ALA A 424 7.36 3.90 33.07
C ALA A 424 6.16 4.02 32.13
N GLN A 425 5.04 3.43 32.52
CA GLN A 425 3.79 3.52 31.77
C GLN A 425 3.22 4.93 31.89
N ARG A 426 2.73 5.53 30.79
CA ARG A 426 2.22 6.91 30.82
C ARG A 426 0.83 7.00 31.46
N SER A 427 -0.06 6.08 31.12
CA SER A 427 -1.40 5.93 31.70
C SER A 427 -1.78 4.46 31.86
N ALA A 428 -2.78 4.16 32.69
CA ALA A 428 -3.21 2.77 32.91
C ALA A 428 -3.80 2.09 31.65
N ASP A 429 -4.20 2.88 30.65
CA ASP A 429 -4.81 2.40 29.41
C ASP A 429 -3.76 2.12 28.31
N ASP A 430 -2.53 2.63 28.44
CA ASP A 430 -1.44 2.40 27.48
C ASP A 430 -0.83 1.00 27.71
N ASP A 431 -0.71 0.15 26.66
CA ASP A 431 -0.12 -1.19 26.78
C ASP A 431 1.09 -1.40 25.87
N ASP A 432 2.08 -0.49 25.98
CA ASP A 432 3.32 -0.55 25.21
C ASP A 432 4.03 -1.90 25.36
N VAL A 433 4.76 -2.28 24.32
CA VAL A 433 5.34 -3.60 24.19
C VAL A 433 6.83 -3.51 23.85
N LEU A 434 7.67 -4.19 24.62
CA LEU A 434 9.06 -4.47 24.26
C LEU A 434 9.21 -5.95 23.90
N GLN A 435 9.64 -6.20 22.68
CA GLN A 435 9.86 -7.53 22.15
C GLN A 435 11.35 -7.78 21.90
N VAL A 436 11.77 -9.01 22.14
CA VAL A 436 13.15 -9.46 21.86
C VAL A 436 13.10 -10.57 20.83
N TYR A 437 13.75 -10.35 19.71
CA TYR A 437 13.88 -11.31 18.63
C TYR A 437 15.34 -11.75 18.46
N ILE A 438 15.52 -12.96 17.93
CA ILE A 438 16.83 -13.48 17.54
C ILE A 438 16.80 -14.00 16.11
N SER A 439 17.95 -13.97 15.45
CA SER A 439 18.17 -14.47 14.09
C SER A 439 19.41 -15.37 14.06
N GLN A 440 19.37 -16.37 13.17
CA GLN A 440 20.45 -17.32 12.89
C GLN A 440 20.98 -17.18 11.45
N ASP A 441 20.58 -16.12 10.76
CA ASP A 441 20.77 -15.94 9.31
C ASP A 441 20.94 -14.45 8.98
N CYS A 442 21.80 -13.78 9.75
CA CYS A 442 22.13 -12.36 9.62
C CYS A 442 20.93 -11.39 9.61
N GLY A 443 19.79 -11.78 10.18
CA GLY A 443 18.58 -10.96 10.25
C GLY A 443 17.61 -11.15 9.08
N ASN A 444 17.83 -12.15 8.22
CA ASN A 444 16.89 -12.52 7.17
C ASN A 444 15.58 -13.06 7.75
N THR A 445 15.66 -13.85 8.82
CA THR A 445 14.49 -14.31 9.58
C THR A 445 14.65 -14.04 11.07
N TRP A 446 13.53 -13.70 11.72
CA TRP A 446 13.49 -13.32 13.13
C TRP A 446 12.53 -14.21 13.91
N ALA A 447 12.99 -14.71 15.06
CA ALA A 447 12.17 -15.49 15.98
C ALA A 447 11.97 -14.73 17.29
N LEU A 448 10.70 -14.52 17.67
CA LEU A 448 10.34 -13.91 18.95
C LEU A 448 10.79 -14.82 20.11
N ARG A 449 11.44 -14.21 21.10
CA ARG A 449 11.89 -14.89 22.33
C ARG A 449 11.31 -14.29 23.59
N LYS A 450 11.01 -13.00 23.57
CA LYS A 450 10.34 -12.34 24.68
C LYS A 450 9.34 -11.31 24.16
N ASN A 451 8.18 -11.28 24.80
CA ASN A 451 7.15 -10.26 24.62
C ASN A 451 6.82 -9.69 26.00
N MET A 452 7.17 -8.43 26.25
CA MET A 452 6.96 -7.75 27.53
C MET A 452 5.98 -6.61 27.32
N ARG A 453 4.86 -6.65 28.05
CA ARG A 453 3.79 -5.64 27.97
C ARG A 453 3.79 -4.73 29.19
N ALA A 454 3.46 -3.46 29.03
CA ALA A 454 3.34 -2.49 30.12
C ALA A 454 2.38 -2.98 31.21
N SER A 455 1.25 -3.58 30.80
CA SER A 455 0.26 -4.18 31.70
C SER A 455 0.76 -5.37 32.53
N THR A 456 1.93 -5.96 32.23
CA THR A 456 2.38 -7.19 32.88
C THR A 456 3.83 -7.18 33.35
N THR A 457 4.79 -7.00 32.45
CA THR A 457 6.19 -7.37 32.67
C THR A 457 7.20 -6.33 32.21
N LEU A 458 6.78 -5.33 31.43
CA LEU A 458 7.64 -4.26 30.95
C LEU A 458 7.85 -3.16 32.00
N THR A 459 6.79 -2.81 32.74
CA THR A 459 6.79 -1.71 33.71
C THR A 459 7.75 -1.96 34.87
N THR A 460 8.76 -1.11 34.99
CA THR A 460 9.75 -1.14 36.09
C THR A 460 9.58 0.02 37.05
N ALA A 461 9.09 1.16 36.57
CA ALA A 461 8.63 2.29 37.37
C ALA A 461 7.10 2.46 37.26
N GLY A 462 6.46 3.06 38.26
CA GLY A 462 5.00 3.26 38.26
C GLY A 462 4.50 4.19 37.15
N ILE A 463 3.17 4.37 37.11
CA ILE A 463 2.52 5.25 36.12
C ILE A 463 3.02 6.68 36.28
N THR A 464 3.54 7.26 35.19
CA THR A 464 4.14 8.60 35.15
C THR A 464 3.57 9.39 33.98
N SER A 465 2.75 10.42 34.26
CA SER A 465 2.04 11.19 33.22
C SER A 465 2.91 12.22 32.49
N GLY A 466 4.21 12.30 32.78
CA GLY A 466 5.15 13.23 32.17
C GLY A 466 6.44 12.52 31.76
N TYR A 467 7.45 13.28 31.34
CA TYR A 467 8.75 12.71 31.00
C TYR A 467 9.35 11.94 32.18
N PHE A 468 9.80 10.72 31.88
CA PHE A 468 10.40 9.83 32.85
C PHE A 468 11.89 9.64 32.54
N VAL A 469 12.72 9.79 33.56
CA VAL A 469 14.14 9.43 33.54
C VAL A 469 14.39 8.63 34.83
N PRO A 470 14.84 7.37 34.74
CA PRO A 470 15.08 6.55 35.92
C PRO A 470 16.19 7.16 36.79
N ASN A 471 15.98 7.18 38.10
CA ASN A 471 16.90 7.82 39.04
C ASN A 471 17.28 6.94 40.23
N ASP A 472 16.63 5.78 40.39
CA ASP A 472 16.95 4.79 41.41
C ASP A 472 17.26 3.42 40.77
N PRO A 473 18.16 2.60 41.34
CA PRO A 473 18.42 1.25 40.85
C PRO A 473 17.18 0.34 40.77
N SER A 474 16.13 0.61 41.56
CA SER A 474 14.85 -0.11 41.51
C SER A 474 14.00 0.22 40.28
N ASP A 475 14.26 1.34 39.60
CA ASP A 475 13.61 1.69 38.33
C ASP A 475 14.09 0.80 37.16
N TRP A 476 15.11 -0.03 37.38
CA TRP A 476 15.73 -0.87 36.35
C TRP A 476 15.41 -2.36 36.51
N GLY A 477 14.70 -2.92 35.53
CA GLY A 477 14.44 -4.35 35.41
C GLY A 477 15.65 -5.13 34.91
N TYR A 478 15.66 -6.45 35.15
CA TYR A 478 16.64 -7.39 34.62
C TYR A 478 15.95 -8.63 34.05
N LEU A 479 16.39 -9.06 32.87
CA LEU A 479 15.84 -10.24 32.21
C LEU A 479 16.97 -11.04 31.57
N GLY A 480 16.92 -12.35 31.75
CA GLY A 480 17.69 -13.32 30.98
C GLY A 480 16.76 -14.14 30.09
N VAL A 481 17.05 -14.16 28.79
CA VAL A 481 16.45 -15.04 27.80
C VAL A 481 17.35 -16.27 27.68
N THR A 482 16.96 -17.36 28.32
CA THR A 482 17.74 -18.60 28.41
C THR A 482 17.30 -19.69 27.42
N SER A 483 16.13 -19.54 26.79
CA SER A 483 15.55 -20.50 25.86
C SER A 483 16.04 -20.29 24.41
N ILE A 484 17.35 -20.24 24.21
CA ILE A 484 17.97 -20.13 22.88
C ILE A 484 18.50 -21.51 22.47
N ASN A 485 17.88 -22.07 21.42
CA ASN A 485 18.20 -23.41 20.93
C ASN A 485 19.58 -23.43 20.23
N PHE A 486 20.25 -24.59 20.23
CA PHE A 486 21.54 -24.82 19.58
C PHE A 486 21.56 -24.44 18.09
N VAL A 487 20.44 -24.43 17.39
CA VAL A 487 20.37 -23.98 15.97
C VAL A 487 20.82 -22.53 15.77
N TYR A 488 20.78 -21.71 16.83
CA TYR A 488 21.25 -20.32 16.82
C TYR A 488 22.74 -20.17 17.16
N GLN A 489 23.47 -21.27 17.37
CA GLN A 489 24.93 -21.26 17.58
C GLN A 489 25.66 -21.13 16.24
N VAL A 490 25.50 -19.98 15.60
CA VAL A 490 26.00 -19.65 14.25
C VAL A 490 27.00 -18.50 14.32
N PRO A 491 27.88 -18.33 13.32
CA PRO A 491 28.86 -17.24 13.30
C PRO A 491 28.25 -15.83 13.13
N ASP A 492 27.02 -15.76 12.66
CA ASP A 492 26.31 -14.54 12.26
C ASP A 492 25.02 -14.30 13.07
N PHE A 493 24.98 -14.78 14.31
CA PHE A 493 23.83 -14.61 15.19
C PHE A 493 23.55 -13.13 15.43
N ARG A 494 22.27 -12.74 15.41
CA ARG A 494 21.84 -11.38 15.72
C ARG A 494 20.66 -11.40 16.66
N PHE A 495 20.48 -10.31 17.40
CA PHE A 495 19.26 -10.06 18.16
C PHE A 495 18.76 -8.64 17.88
N LYS A 496 17.48 -8.41 18.14
CA LYS A 496 16.89 -7.08 18.11
C LYS A 496 15.88 -6.86 19.21
N PHE A 497 15.78 -5.60 19.62
CA PHE A 497 14.69 -5.07 20.41
C PHE A 497 13.71 -4.39 19.47
N VAL A 498 12.42 -4.63 19.68
CA VAL A 498 11.33 -3.94 18.99
C VAL A 498 10.45 -3.32 20.06
N PHE A 499 10.24 -2.02 19.98
CA PHE A 499 9.30 -1.28 20.83
C PHE A 499 8.09 -0.86 20.00
N GLU A 500 6.89 -1.02 20.55
CA GLU A 500 5.60 -0.67 19.94
C GLU A 500 4.61 -0.12 20.97
#